data_AF-A0A7X0L7Y2-F1
#
_entry.id   AF-A0A7X0L7Y2-F1
#
_cell.length_a   1.000
_cell.length_b   1.000
_cell.length_c   1.000
_cell.angle_alpha   90.00
_cell.angle_beta   90.00
_cell.angle_gamma   90.00
#
_symmetry.space_group_name_H-M   'P 1'
#
loop_
_entity.id
_entity.type
_entity.pdbx_description
1 polymer ?
#
loop_
_entity_poly.entity_id
_entity_poly.type
_entity_poly.pdbx_seq_one_letter_code
_entity_poly.pdbx_strand_id
1 'polypeptide(L)'
;MSTPDVPTRGPARPGPYVGAGILLAISILVPLFVPAYSIDKPRFAGMPFFYWYQMLWVPITACMIGIAYRLVTKEDRRRREAARGARTGEPEQ
;
A
#
# COMPACT_ATOMS: atom_id res chain seq x y z
N MET A 1 -37.47 14.29 7.09
CA MET A 1 -37.03 14.36 5.68
C MET A 1 -35.65 13.73 5.63
N SER A 2 -35.59 12.42 5.42
CA SER A 2 -34.32 11.68 5.38
C SER A 2 -33.76 11.79 3.97
N THR A 3 -32.66 12.51 3.80
CA THR A 3 -31.91 12.52 2.53
C THR A 3 -31.57 11.07 2.17
N PRO A 4 -31.90 10.59 0.96
CA PRO A 4 -31.40 9.30 0.51
C PRO A 4 -29.88 9.36 0.55
N ASP A 5 -29.26 8.47 1.34
CA ASP A 5 -27.82 8.26 1.33
C ASP A 5 -27.46 7.64 -0.02
N VAL A 6 -27.33 8.47 -1.06
CA VAL A 6 -26.89 8.05 -2.38
C VAL A 6 -25.43 7.62 -2.25
N PRO A 7 -25.11 6.32 -2.35
CA PRO A 7 -23.76 5.84 -2.14
C PRO A 7 -22.86 6.45 -3.21
N THR A 8 -22.05 7.44 -2.84
CA THR A 8 -21.18 8.17 -3.79
C THR A 8 -19.96 7.33 -4.18
N ARG A 9 -19.73 6.18 -3.53
CA ARG A 9 -18.67 5.22 -3.83
C ARG A 9 -19.23 3.80 -3.89
N GLY A 10 -18.84 3.05 -4.94
CA GLY A 10 -19.17 1.62 -5.06
C GLY A 10 -18.54 0.78 -3.94
N PRO A 11 -19.04 -0.47 -3.73
CA PRO A 11 -18.67 -1.30 -2.58
C PRO A 11 -17.17 -1.58 -2.53
N ALA A 12 -16.62 -1.44 -1.33
CA ALA A 12 -15.21 -1.54 -1.06
C ALA A 12 -14.72 -2.99 -1.10
N ARG A 13 -13.78 -3.34 -1.99
CA ARG A 13 -13.08 -4.63 -1.89
C ARG A 13 -11.97 -4.56 -0.82
N PRO A 14 -11.93 -5.48 0.16
CA PRO A 14 -10.95 -5.44 1.25
C PRO A 14 -9.54 -5.87 0.81
N GLY A 15 -9.41 -6.77 -0.17
CA GLY A 15 -8.14 -7.35 -0.62
C GLY A 15 -6.99 -6.36 -0.88
N PRO A 16 -7.16 -5.32 -1.71
CA PRO A 16 -6.09 -4.37 -2.00
C PRO A 16 -5.63 -3.55 -0.77
N TYR A 17 -6.52 -3.28 0.19
CA TYR A 17 -6.16 -2.58 1.43
C TYR A 17 -5.38 -3.48 2.39
N VAL A 18 -5.74 -4.76 2.46
CA VAL A 18 -4.98 -5.77 3.22
C VAL A 18 -3.56 -5.90 2.64
N GLY A 19 -3.43 -5.98 1.31
CA GLY A 19 -2.12 -6.02 0.65
C GLY A 19 -1.27 -4.78 0.92
N ALA A 20 -1.86 -3.58 0.84
CA ALA A 20 -1.17 -2.34 1.19
C ALA A 20 -0.76 -2.30 2.67
N GLY A 21 -1.64 -2.76 3.58
CA GLY A 21 -1.36 -2.83 5.01
C GLY A 21 -0.21 -3.78 5.35
N ILE A 22 -0.17 -4.97 4.74
CA ILE A 22 0.94 -5.93 4.90
C ILE A 22 2.25 -5.30 4.42
N LEU A 23 2.24 -4.64 3.25
CA LEU A 23 3.43 -4.02 2.69
C LEU A 23 3.95 -2.91 3.63
N LEU A 24 3.08 -2.03 4.12
CA LEU A 24 3.45 -1.00 5.08
C LEU A 24 3.97 -1.58 6.40
N ALA A 25 3.33 -2.64 6.91
CA ALA A 25 3.78 -3.32 8.12
C ALA A 25 5.20 -3.89 7.95
N ILE A 26 5.49 -4.53 6.80
CA ILE A 26 6.84 -5.03 6.48
C ILE A 26 7.84 -3.86 6.42
N SER A 27 7.48 -2.72 5.80
CA SER A 27 8.37 -1.55 5.70
C SER A 27 8.81 -1.00 7.06
N ILE A 28 8.00 -1.21 8.11
CA ILE A 28 8.25 -0.73 9.47
C ILE A 28 8.91 -1.81 10.32
N LEU A 29 8.37 -3.04 10.31
CA LEU A 29 8.81 -4.12 11.20
C LEU A 29 10.19 -4.66 10.84
N VAL A 30 10.53 -4.71 9.54
CA VAL A 30 11.82 -5.24 9.08
C VAL A 30 13.02 -4.39 9.51
N PRO A 31 13.05 -3.05 9.35
CA PRO A 31 14.16 -2.23 9.85
C PRO A 31 14.14 -2.08 11.37
N LEU A 32 12.97 -2.23 12.00
CA LEU A 32 12.83 -2.20 13.46
C LEU A 32 13.37 -3.48 14.13
N PHE A 33 13.55 -4.56 13.38
CA PHE A 33 14.13 -5.79 13.88
C PHE A 33 15.67 -5.70 13.97
N VAL A 34 16.13 -4.81 14.87
CA VAL A 34 17.52 -4.52 15.20
C VAL A 34 18.38 -5.77 15.53
N PRO A 35 17.90 -6.79 16.27
CA PRO A 35 18.76 -7.92 16.63
C PRO A 35 19.15 -8.84 15.45
N ALA A 36 18.53 -8.72 14.27
CA ALA A 36 19.01 -9.42 13.07
C ALA A 36 20.23 -8.76 12.42
N TYR A 37 20.46 -7.46 12.66
CA TYR A 37 21.55 -6.68 12.04
C TYR A 37 22.79 -6.54 12.94
N SER A 38 22.72 -7.01 14.19
CA SER A 38 23.85 -7.03 15.13
C SER A 38 24.93 -8.08 14.80
N ILE A 39 24.92 -8.64 13.59
CA ILE A 39 25.92 -9.59 13.12
C ILE A 39 26.98 -8.80 12.33
N ASP A 40 28.21 -8.73 12.85
CA ASP A 40 29.36 -8.01 12.26
C ASP A 40 29.82 -8.52 10.87
N LYS A 41 29.26 -9.65 10.42
CA LYS A 41 29.64 -10.35 9.19
C LYS A 41 28.35 -10.50 8.36
N PRO A 42 28.21 -9.86 7.18
CA PRO A 42 29.25 -9.52 6.21
C PRO A 42 29.52 -8.01 6.08
N ARG A 43 30.81 -7.66 6.00
CA ARG A 43 31.26 -6.32 5.62
C ARG A 43 31.28 -6.23 4.09
N PHE A 44 30.55 -5.28 3.53
CA PHE A 44 30.54 -5.04 2.09
C PHE A 44 31.48 -3.87 1.78
N ALA A 45 32.53 -4.10 0.99
CA ALA A 45 33.55 -3.08 0.67
C ALA A 45 34.19 -2.39 1.92
N GLY A 46 34.32 -3.09 3.04
CA GLY A 46 34.83 -2.54 4.31
C GLY A 46 33.77 -1.85 5.19
N MET A 47 32.57 -1.58 4.66
CA MET A 47 31.44 -0.97 5.37
C MET A 47 30.68 -2.00 6.24
N PRO A 48 30.35 -1.68 7.50
CA PRO A 48 29.55 -2.54 8.36
C PRO A 48 28.16 -2.84 7.80
N PHE A 49 27.58 -3.98 8.18
CA PHE A 49 26.28 -4.48 7.70
C PHE A 49 25.15 -3.45 7.79
N PHE A 50 25.08 -2.77 8.93
CA PHE A 50 24.08 -1.74 9.24
C PHE A 50 23.98 -0.65 8.16
N TYR A 51 25.12 -0.10 7.71
CA TYR A 51 25.12 1.08 6.85
C TYR A 51 24.64 0.76 5.44
N TRP A 52 25.17 -0.31 4.83
CA TRP A 52 24.77 -0.66 3.47
C TRP A 52 23.34 -1.20 3.44
N TYR A 53 22.91 -1.89 4.51
CA TYR A 53 21.54 -2.35 4.65
C TYR A 53 20.55 -1.18 4.72
N GLN A 54 20.84 -0.16 5.53
CA GLN A 54 20.01 1.05 5.62
C GLN A 54 19.91 1.75 4.25
N MET A 55 21.01 1.80 3.50
CA MET A 55 21.04 2.40 2.16
C MET A 55 20.22 1.60 1.14
N LEU A 56 20.24 0.27 1.23
CA LEU A 56 19.39 -0.63 0.42
C LEU A 56 17.92 -0.55 0.84
N TRP A 57 17.64 -0.25 2.12
CA TRP A 57 16.28 -0.15 2.65
C TRP A 57 15.52 1.07 2.11
N VAL A 58 16.22 2.17 1.80
CA VAL A 58 15.61 3.37 1.20
C VAL A 58 14.87 3.07 -0.13
N PRO A 59 15.49 2.47 -1.16
CA PRO A 59 14.77 2.12 -2.38
C PRO A 59 13.74 1.02 -2.17
N ILE A 60 13.97 0.06 -1.26
CA ILE A 60 12.99 -1.00 -0.95
C ILE A 60 11.69 -0.39 -0.39
N THR A 61 11.80 0.47 0.62
CA THR A 61 10.63 1.13 1.22
C THR A 61 9.91 2.03 0.21
N ALA A 62 10.65 2.77 -0.62
CA ALA A 62 10.08 3.56 -1.71
C ALA A 62 9.31 2.68 -2.72
N CYS A 63 9.87 1.55 -3.13
CA CYS A 63 9.19 0.58 -4.00
C CYS A 63 7.92 0.01 -3.34
N MET A 64 8.00 -0.36 -2.05
CA MET A 64 6.87 -0.87 -1.30
C MET A 64 5.74 0.17 -1.21
N ILE A 65 6.06 1.41 -0.82
CA ILE A 65 5.08 2.50 -0.79
C ILE A 65 4.49 2.75 -2.19
N GLY A 66 5.33 2.71 -3.23
CA GLY A 66 4.90 2.86 -4.62
C GLY A 66 3.91 1.77 -5.06
N ILE A 67 4.16 0.51 -4.70
CA ILE A 67 3.26 -0.61 -4.99
C ILE A 67 1.95 -0.46 -4.21
N ALA A 68 2.01 -0.15 -2.91
CA ALA A 68 0.83 0.10 -2.09
C ALA A 68 -0.02 1.23 -2.67
N TYR A 69 0.62 2.33 -3.08
CA TYR A 69 -0.04 3.47 -3.72
C TYR A 69 -0.73 3.06 -5.02
N ARG A 70 -0.05 2.28 -5.89
CA ARG A 70 -0.67 1.80 -7.14
C ARG A 70 -1.85 0.87 -6.87
N LEU A 71 -1.75 0.01 -5.85
CA LEU A 71 -2.81 -0.94 -5.49
C LEU A 71 -4.06 -0.22 -5.00
N VAL A 72 -3.89 0.77 -4.11
CA VAL A 72 -4.99 1.61 -3.60
C VAL A 72 -5.57 2.49 -4.71
N THR A 73 -4.74 3.16 -5.51
CA THR A 73 -5.19 4.06 -6.60
C THR A 73 -5.97 3.30 -7.68
N LYS A 74 -5.56 2.07 -8.03
CA LYS A 74 -6.27 1.24 -9.00
C LYS A 74 -7.66 0.85 -8.50
N GLU A 75 -7.78 0.50 -7.23
CA GLU A 75 -9.08 0.17 -6.61
C GLU A 75 -9.99 1.41 -6.52
N ASP A 76 -9.45 2.56 -6.14
CA ASP A 76 -10.22 3.82 -6.10
C ASP A 76 -10.75 4.21 -7.48
N ARG A 77 -9.97 4.03 -8.54
CA ARG A 77 -10.40 4.29 -9.92
C ARG A 77 -11.52 3.32 -10.34
N ARG A 78 -11.39 2.03 -10.05
CA ARG A 78 -12.45 1.02 -10.28
C ARG A 78 -13.75 1.38 -9.56
N ARG A 79 -13.67 1.84 -8.31
CA ARG A 79 -14.86 2.25 -7.52
C ARG A 79 -15.61 3.43 -8.15
N ARG A 80 -14.88 4.39 -8.74
CA ARG A 80 -15.47 5.53 -9.45
C ARG A 80 -16.14 5.10 -10.75
N GLU A 81 -15.52 4.20 -11.49
CA GLU A 81 -16.09 3.63 -12.72
C GLU A 81 -17.37 2.83 -12.42
N ALA A 82 -17.38 2.01 -11.36
CA ALA A 82 -18.56 1.28 -10.91
C ALA A 82 -19.70 2.20 -10.43
N ALA A 83 -19.38 3.27 -9.69
CA ALA A 83 -20.39 4.24 -9.24
C ALA A 83 -20.97 5.07 -10.41
N ARG A 84 -20.17 5.37 -11.44
CA ARG A 84 -20.66 6.04 -12.66
C ARG A 84 -21.58 5.12 -13.47
N GLY A 85 -21.20 3.85 -13.65
CA GLY A 85 -22.03 2.88 -14.38
C GLY A 85 -23.40 2.65 -13.72
N ALA A 86 -23.47 2.68 -12.39
CA ALA A 86 -24.73 2.59 -11.66
C ALA A 86 -25.65 3.81 -11.89
N ARG A 87 -25.11 5.03 -12.01
CA ARG A 87 -25.90 6.25 -12.28
C ARG A 87 -26.41 6.37 -13.71
N THR A 88 -25.70 5.78 -14.69
CA THR A 88 -26.13 5.79 -16.09
C THR A 88 -27.16 4.68 -16.38
N GLY A 89 -27.29 3.71 -15.48
CA GLY A 89 -28.23 2.58 -15.60
C GLY A 89 -29.60 2.81 -14.97
N GLU A 90 -29.96 4.02 -14.54
CA GLU A 90 -31.35 4.37 -14.24
C GLU A 90 -32.07 4.69 -15.56
N PRO A 91 -32.85 3.75 -16.15
CA PRO A 91 -33.79 4.12 -17.17
C PRO A 91 -34.81 5.07 -16.55
N GLU A 92 -34.99 6.20 -17.22
CA GLU A 92 -36.08 7.16 -17.08
C GLU A 92 -37.39 6.46 -16.66
N GLN A 93 -37.77 6.60 -15.39
CA GLN A 93 -39.13 6.35 -14.90
C GLN A 93 -39.76 7.68 -14.52
#